data_AF-A0A3M1E8B0-F1
#
_entry.id   AF-A0A3M1E8B0-F1
#
_cell.length_a   1.000
_cell.length_b   1.000
_cell.length_c   1.000
_cell.angle_alpha   90.00
_cell.angle_beta   90.00
_cell.angle_gamma   90.00
#
_symmetry.space_group_name_H-M   'P 1'
#
loop_
_entity.id
_entity.type
_entity.pdbx_description
1 polymer ?
#
loop_
_entity_poly.entity_id
_entity_poly.type
_entity_poly.pdbx_seq_one_letter_code
_entity_poly.pdbx_strand_id
1 'polypeptide(L)'
;DYPLYGGIIPRFDPDGPFAAPHVLLVGDAAGVDPLYGEGIAPALGYGQLAAAAIADAFARGDFSFRNYRRNLMRSELGKMLRWRLLATRAVYRLTSPAIQRLIWWRSDRLIYWAVENLFTGWAQREQERKSS
;
A
#
# COMPACT_ATOMS: atom_id res chain seq x y z
N ASP A 1 -2.45 31.86 -11.00
CA ASP A 1 -1.42 31.08 -10.29
C ASP A 1 -2.04 30.41 -9.07
N TYR A 2 -2.23 29.08 -9.13
CA TYR A 2 -2.72 28.31 -7.99
C TYR A 2 -1.50 27.73 -7.24
N PRO A 3 -1.28 28.07 -5.96
CA PRO A 3 -0.18 27.48 -5.20
C PRO A 3 -0.48 25.99 -4.99
N LEU A 4 0.33 25.12 -5.59
CA LEU A 4 0.31 23.68 -5.32
C LEU A 4 0.77 23.47 -3.86
N TYR A 5 -0.19 23.36 -2.94
CA TYR A 5 0.07 22.83 -1.60
C TYR A 5 0.28 21.31 -1.72
N GLY A 6 1.50 20.92 -2.05
CA GLY A 6 1.93 19.52 -1.93
C GLY A 6 2.13 19.17 -0.45
N GLY A 7 1.15 18.51 0.15
CA GLY A 7 1.31 17.94 1.50
C GLY A 7 2.32 16.79 1.48
N ILE A 8 3.25 16.78 2.45
CA ILE A 8 4.15 15.63 2.65
C ILE A 8 3.29 14.45 3.07
N ILE A 9 3.22 13.41 2.25
CA ILE A 9 2.55 12.15 2.60
C ILE A 9 3.45 11.39 3.58
N PRO A 10 3.03 11.18 4.84
CA PRO A 10 3.81 10.41 5.80
C PRO A 10 3.93 8.96 5.29
N ARG A 11 5.17 8.50 5.10
CA ARG A 11 5.44 7.08 4.86
C ARG A 11 5.21 6.31 6.15
N PHE A 12 4.65 5.10 6.03
CA PHE A 12 4.51 4.21 7.18
C PHE A 12 5.88 3.97 7.86
N ASP A 13 5.96 4.37 9.12
CA ASP A 13 7.09 4.08 10.01
C ASP A 13 6.59 3.18 11.15
N PRO A 14 7.04 1.91 11.23
CA PRO A 14 6.64 1.02 12.32
C PRO A 14 7.06 1.53 13.70
N ASP A 15 8.02 2.47 13.75
CA ASP A 15 8.48 3.11 14.97
C ASP A 15 7.80 4.48 15.25
N GLY A 16 6.92 4.92 14.36
CA GLY A 16 6.24 6.21 14.45
C GLY A 16 5.23 6.33 15.61
N PRO A 17 4.85 7.57 15.97
CA PRO A 17 3.82 7.83 16.97
C PRO A 17 2.43 7.61 16.36
N PHE A 18 1.81 6.45 16.62
CA PHE A 18 0.44 6.14 16.16
C PHE A 18 -0.67 6.65 17.10
N ALA A 19 -0.30 7.07 18.32
CA ALA A 19 -1.22 7.51 19.36
C ALA A 19 -0.53 8.43 20.36
N ALA A 20 -1.33 9.28 20.98
CA ALA A 20 -0.98 10.07 22.17
C ALA A 20 -2.19 10.04 23.14
N PRO A 21 -2.07 10.52 24.39
CA PRO A 21 -3.24 10.60 25.27
C PRO A 21 -4.40 11.35 24.59
N HIS A 22 -5.56 10.71 24.51
CA HIS A 22 -6.79 11.19 23.85
C HIS A 22 -6.72 11.36 22.32
N VAL A 23 -5.65 10.92 21.65
CA VAL A 23 -5.46 11.08 20.21
C VAL A 23 -5.04 9.76 19.56
N LEU A 24 -5.69 9.39 18.46
CA LEU A 24 -5.35 8.23 17.63
C LEU A 24 -5.15 8.67 16.18
N LEU A 25 -4.09 8.18 15.53
CA LEU A 25 -3.87 8.37 14.10
C LEU A 25 -4.36 7.14 13.33
N VAL A 26 -5.03 7.37 12.21
CA VAL A 26 -5.60 6.33 11.34
C VAL A 26 -5.43 6.68 9.86
N GLY A 27 -5.47 5.66 9.00
CA GLY A 27 -5.36 5.83 7.54
C GLY A 27 -4.04 6.49 7.16
N ASP A 28 -4.08 7.42 6.20
CA ASP A 28 -2.88 8.11 5.72
C ASP A 28 -2.17 8.93 6.80
N ALA A 29 -2.89 9.38 7.84
CA ALA A 29 -2.29 10.04 9.00
C ALA A 29 -1.45 9.08 9.86
N ALA A 30 -1.77 7.78 9.84
CA ALA A 30 -0.95 6.72 10.45
C ALA A 30 0.15 6.19 9.50
N GLY A 31 0.17 6.64 8.24
CA GLY A 31 1.17 6.30 7.24
C GLY A 31 0.62 5.49 6.08
N VAL A 32 1.00 5.90 4.88
CA VAL A 32 0.51 5.32 3.62
C VAL A 32 1.26 4.03 3.26
N ASP A 33 0.52 3.05 2.75
CA ASP A 33 1.07 1.79 2.24
C ASP A 33 2.00 2.05 1.02
N PRO A 34 3.30 1.70 1.10
CA PRO A 34 4.27 2.05 0.07
C PRO A 34 4.12 1.30 -1.26
N LEU A 35 3.31 0.24 -1.35
CA LEU A 35 3.45 -0.75 -2.42
C LEU A 35 2.35 -0.72 -3.49
N TYR A 36 1.12 -0.34 -3.15
CA TYR A 36 0.00 -0.37 -4.11
C TYR A 36 -0.74 0.97 -4.28
N GLY A 37 -0.54 1.96 -3.41
CA GLY A 37 -1.27 3.23 -3.51
C GLY A 37 -2.79 3.13 -3.29
N GLU A 38 -3.32 1.94 -2.99
CA GLU A 38 -4.72 1.77 -2.61
C GLU A 38 -4.92 2.15 -1.14
N GLY A 39 -5.35 3.39 -0.90
CA GLY A 39 -5.59 3.91 0.46
C GLY A 39 -6.80 3.30 1.18
N ILE A 40 -7.72 2.64 0.46
CA ILE A 40 -9.04 2.24 1.01
C ILE A 40 -8.96 0.99 1.90
N ALA A 41 -8.29 -0.08 1.44
CA ALA A 41 -8.19 -1.32 2.21
C ALA A 41 -7.37 -1.16 3.52
N PRO A 42 -6.23 -0.43 3.54
CA PRO A 42 -5.53 -0.12 4.79
C PRO A 42 -6.38 0.75 5.73
N ALA A 43 -7.07 1.77 5.21
CA ALA A 43 -7.89 2.69 6.01
C ALA A 43 -9.00 1.97 6.79
N LEU A 44 -9.65 0.97 6.18
CA LEU A 44 -10.67 0.15 6.87
C LEU A 44 -10.08 -0.65 8.03
N GLY A 45 -8.87 -1.22 7.87
CA GLY A 45 -8.19 -1.93 8.95
C GLY A 45 -7.74 -1.02 10.10
N TYR A 46 -7.25 0.19 9.78
CA TYR A 46 -6.97 1.21 10.80
C TYR A 46 -8.23 1.60 11.58
N GLY A 47 -9.37 1.77 10.89
CA GLY A 47 -10.65 2.12 11.51
C GLY A 47 -11.14 1.08 12.52
N GLN A 48 -11.08 -0.21 12.16
CA GLN A 48 -11.48 -1.29 13.08
C GLN A 48 -10.62 -1.33 14.34
N LEU A 49 -9.30 -1.20 14.20
CA LEU A 49 -8.37 -1.18 15.33
C LEU A 49 -8.57 0.06 16.21
N ALA A 50 -8.82 1.23 15.62
CA ALA A 50 -9.11 2.45 16.36
C ALA A 50 -10.43 2.36 17.12
N ALA A 51 -11.48 1.85 16.50
CA ALA A 51 -12.78 1.65 17.15
C ALA A 51 -12.66 0.71 18.37
N ALA A 52 -11.93 -0.40 18.22
CA ALA A 52 -11.68 -1.32 19.34
C ALA A 52 -10.89 -0.64 20.47
N ALA A 53 -9.88 0.17 20.14
CA ALA A 53 -9.09 0.89 21.14
C ALA A 53 -9.91 1.96 21.88
N ILE A 54 -10.80 2.66 21.18
CA ILE A 54 -11.70 3.65 21.76
C ILE A 54 -12.71 2.97 22.70
N ALA A 55 -13.37 1.90 22.24
CA ALA A 55 -14.32 1.15 23.06
C ALA A 55 -13.68 0.66 24.37
N ASP A 56 -12.45 0.16 24.28
CA ASP A 56 -11.70 -0.32 25.43
C ASP A 56 -11.26 0.82 26.37
N ALA A 57 -10.86 1.98 25.82
CA ALA A 57 -10.55 3.17 26.62
C ALA A 57 -11.77 3.64 27.44
N PHE A 58 -12.96 3.65 26.84
CA PHE A 58 -14.20 3.95 27.57
C PHE A 58 -14.52 2.90 28.63
N ALA A 59 -14.31 1.62 28.36
CA ALA A 59 -14.56 0.53 29.32
C ALA A 59 -13.63 0.60 30.54
N ARG A 60 -12.37 1.03 30.35
CA ARG A 60 -11.34 1.11 31.41
C ARG A 60 -11.19 2.51 32.02
N GLY A 61 -11.75 3.54 31.41
CA GLY A 61 -11.48 4.94 31.76
C GLY A 61 -10.04 5.38 31.47
N ASP A 62 -9.32 4.69 30.58
CA ASP A 62 -7.92 4.97 30.24
C ASP A 62 -7.77 5.34 28.76
N PHE A 63 -7.63 6.64 28.49
CA PHE A 63 -7.43 7.21 27.15
C PHE A 63 -5.97 7.43 26.80
N SER A 64 -5.03 6.76 27.48
CA SER A 64 -3.60 6.88 27.16
C SER A 64 -3.20 6.16 25.88
N PHE A 65 -4.01 5.22 25.40
CA PHE A 65 -3.81 4.42 24.18
C PHE A 65 -2.42 3.76 24.05
N ARG A 66 -1.72 3.52 25.18
CA ARG A 66 -0.35 2.97 25.21
C ARG A 66 -0.18 1.64 24.47
N ASN A 67 -1.25 0.86 24.40
CA ASN A 67 -1.27 -0.45 23.76
C ASN A 67 -1.64 -0.41 22.27
N TYR A 68 -2.09 0.73 21.75
CA TYR A 68 -2.63 0.86 20.40
C TYR A 68 -1.62 0.43 19.34
N ARG A 69 -0.40 1.00 19.38
CA ARG A 69 0.69 0.64 18.47
C ARG A 69 1.00 -0.85 18.52
N ARG A 70 1.11 -1.44 19.72
CA ARG A 70 1.44 -2.86 19.87
C ARG A 70 0.36 -3.75 19.25
N ASN A 71 -0.90 -3.40 19.45
CA ASN A 71 -2.04 -4.12 18.90
C ASN A 71 -2.07 -3.97 17.37
N LEU A 72 -1.81 -2.78 16.86
CA LEU A 72 -1.70 -2.49 15.43
C LEU A 72 -0.61 -3.33 14.77
N MET A 73 0.60 -3.36 15.35
CA MET A 73 1.72 -4.13 14.82
C MET A 73 1.52 -5.66 14.89
N ARG A 74 0.66 -6.15 15.80
CA ARG A 74 0.31 -7.58 15.93
C ARG A 74 -0.84 -8.01 15.03
N SER A 75 -1.68 -7.06 14.61
CA SER A 75 -2.80 -7.32 13.71
C SER A 75 -2.34 -7.75 12.31
N GLU A 76 -3.26 -8.34 11.54
CA GLU A 76 -3.02 -8.69 10.14
C GLU A 76 -2.64 -7.46 9.29
N LEU A 77 -3.17 -6.28 9.62
CA LEU A 77 -2.78 -5.01 9.00
C LEU A 77 -1.28 -4.73 9.24
N GLY A 78 -0.82 -4.80 10.49
CA GLY A 78 0.58 -4.57 10.83
C GLY A 78 1.54 -5.56 10.17
N LYS A 79 1.14 -6.84 10.07
CA LYS A 79 1.89 -7.86 9.33
C LYS A 79 1.96 -7.55 7.84
N MET A 80 0.83 -7.15 7.23
CA MET A 80 0.77 -6.78 5.82
C MET A 80 1.65 -5.57 5.51
N LEU A 81 1.57 -4.51 6.31
CA LEU A 81 2.38 -3.30 6.15
C LEU A 81 3.88 -3.59 6.29
N ARG A 82 4.28 -4.45 7.24
CA ARG A 82 5.68 -4.88 7.38
C ARG A 82 6.16 -5.68 6.18
N TRP A 83 5.36 -6.64 5.71
CA TRP A 83 5.71 -7.42 4.53
C TRP A 83 5.89 -6.53 3.30
N ARG A 84 5.01 -5.54 3.12
CA ARG A 84 5.10 -4.57 2.04
C ARG A 84 6.33 -3.68 2.16
N LEU A 85 6.65 -3.16 3.35
CA LEU A 85 7.89 -2.40 3.56
C LEU A 85 9.14 -3.23 3.25
N LEU A 86 9.15 -4.52 3.64
CA LEU A 86 10.23 -5.45 3.32
C LEU A 86 10.33 -5.73 1.81
N ALA A 87 9.20 -5.95 1.14
CA ALA A 87 9.13 -6.16 -0.30
C ALA A 87 9.61 -4.92 -1.07
N THR A 88 9.17 -3.71 -0.69
CA THR A 88 9.69 -2.45 -1.24
C THR A 88 11.21 -2.39 -1.06
N ARG A 89 11.74 -2.62 0.15
CA ARG A 89 13.20 -2.59 0.39
C ARG A 89 13.95 -3.65 -0.43
N ALA A 90 13.38 -4.83 -0.60
CA ALA A 90 13.96 -5.90 -1.41
C ALA A 90 14.00 -5.52 -2.89
N VAL A 91 12.87 -5.04 -3.43
CA VAL A 91 12.77 -4.58 -4.83
C VAL A 91 13.74 -3.43 -5.07
N TYR A 92 13.76 -2.39 -4.24
CA TYR A 92 14.68 -1.27 -4.40
C TYR A 92 16.15 -1.69 -4.27
N ARG A 93 16.50 -2.66 -3.42
CA ARG A 93 17.85 -3.27 -3.38
C ARG A 93 18.17 -4.08 -4.64
N LEU A 94 17.19 -4.77 -5.22
CA LEU A 94 17.30 -5.57 -6.43
C LEU A 94 17.20 -4.74 -7.71
N THR A 95 16.83 -3.45 -7.62
CA THR A 95 16.79 -2.50 -8.74
C THR A 95 18.21 -2.04 -9.09
N SER A 96 19.13 -3.01 -9.23
CA SER A 96 20.44 -2.82 -9.83
C SER A 96 20.27 -2.75 -11.35
N PRO A 97 20.93 -1.80 -12.04
CA PRO A 97 20.93 -1.73 -13.50
C PRO A 97 21.34 -3.05 -14.16
N ALA A 98 22.13 -3.88 -13.47
CA ALA A 98 22.56 -5.20 -13.96
C ALA A 98 21.42 -6.23 -13.97
N ILE A 99 20.56 -6.22 -12.94
CA ILE A 99 19.38 -7.10 -12.86
C ILE A 99 18.32 -6.63 -13.86
N GLN A 100 18.14 -5.32 -14.00
CA GLN A 100 17.32 -4.77 -15.08
C GLN A 100 17.84 -5.25 -16.44
N ARG A 101 19.14 -5.13 -16.71
CA ARG A 101 19.76 -5.61 -17.96
C ARG A 101 19.55 -7.11 -18.18
N LEU A 102 19.68 -7.93 -17.14
CA LEU A 102 19.48 -9.38 -17.19
C LEU A 102 18.02 -9.77 -17.47
N ILE A 103 17.08 -9.09 -16.82
CA ILE A 103 15.64 -9.27 -17.04
C ILE A 103 15.30 -8.87 -18.48
N TRP A 104 15.73 -7.68 -18.91
CA TRP A 104 15.54 -7.21 -20.30
C TRP A 104 16.12 -8.19 -21.33
N TRP A 105 17.32 -8.73 -21.09
CA TRP A 105 17.97 -9.68 -22.00
C TRP A 105 17.24 -11.03 -22.10
N ARG A 106 16.50 -11.43 -21.06
CA ARG A 106 15.74 -12.70 -21.04
C ARG A 106 14.28 -12.53 -21.45
N SER A 107 13.75 -11.31 -21.37
CA SER A 107 12.33 -11.00 -21.59
C SER A 107 11.97 -10.59 -23.02
N ASP A 108 12.94 -10.26 -23.88
CA ASP A 108 12.67 -9.84 -25.27
C ASP A 108 11.71 -10.82 -25.98
N ARG A 109 12.00 -12.13 -25.93
CA ARG A 109 11.16 -13.15 -26.58
C ARG A 109 9.75 -13.29 -25.97
N LEU A 110 9.60 -13.04 -24.68
CA LEU A 110 8.31 -13.14 -23.99
C LEU A 110 7.45 -11.89 -24.20
N ILE A 111 8.07 -10.71 -24.30
CA ILE A 111 7.39 -9.46 -24.63
C ILE A 111 6.87 -9.53 -26.06
N TYR A 112 7.68 -10.00 -27.03
CA TYR A 112 7.20 -10.23 -28.40
C TYR A 112 6.04 -11.23 -28.46
N TRP A 113 6.13 -12.37 -27.75
CA TRP A 113 5.05 -13.35 -27.69
C TRP A 113 3.76 -12.79 -27.04
N ALA A 114 3.90 -12.00 -25.98
CA ALA A 114 2.76 -11.39 -25.30
C ALA A 114 2.10 -10.30 -26.15
N VAL A 115 2.89 -9.47 -26.86
CA VAL A 115 2.37 -8.47 -27.81
C VAL A 115 1.67 -9.16 -28.98
N GLU A 116 2.22 -10.24 -29.52
CA GLU A 116 1.55 -10.99 -30.59
C GLU A 116 0.24 -11.64 -30.12
N ASN A 117 0.20 -12.24 -28.93
CA ASN A 117 -1.02 -12.93 -28.45
C ASN A 117 -2.08 -12.01 -27.83
N LEU A 118 -1.71 -10.90 -27.17
CA LEU A 118 -2.68 -10.01 -26.52
C LEU A 118 -3.04 -8.78 -27.35
N PHE A 119 -2.12 -8.22 -28.14
CA PHE A 119 -2.38 -6.96 -28.84
C PHE A 119 -3.15 -7.16 -30.16
N THR A 120 -2.94 -8.28 -30.86
CA THR A 120 -3.67 -8.57 -32.12
C THR A 120 -5.10 -9.10 -31.89
N GLY A 121 -5.37 -9.73 -30.74
CA GLY A 121 -6.69 -10.27 -30.40
C GLY A 121 -7.75 -9.21 -30.03
N TRP A 122 -7.35 -7.99 -29.71
CA TRP A 122 -8.28 -6.89 -29.41
C TRP A 122 -8.70 -6.13 -30.69
N ALA A 123 -7.78 -5.94 -31.65
CA ALA A 123 -8.08 -5.24 -32.90
C ALA A 123 -9.05 -6.01 -33.83
N GLN A 124 -9.03 -7.35 -33.77
CA GLN A 124 -9.90 -8.21 -34.60
C GLN A 124 -11.37 -8.20 -34.12
N ARG A 125 -11.60 -8.15 -32.80
CA ARG A 125 -12.95 -8.23 -32.20
C ARG A 125 -13.80 -6.97 -32.40
N GLU A 126 -13.17 -5.82 -32.66
CA GLU A 126 -13.86 -4.55 -32.89
C GLU A 126 -14.44 -4.45 -34.31
N GLN A 127 -13.89 -5.18 -35.28
CA GLN A 127 -14.35 -5.15 -36.68
C GLN A 127 -15.56 -6.07 -36.95
N GLU A 128 -15.62 -7.25 -36.33
CA GLU A 128 -16.75 -8.18 -36.48
C GLU A 128 -18.06 -7.61 -35.91
N ARG A 129 -17.98 -6.70 -34.93
CA ARG A 129 -19.15 -6.08 -34.28
C ARG A 129 -19.78 -4.92 -35.06
N LYS A 130 -19.15 -4.46 -36.15
CA LYS A 130 -19.65 -3.39 -37.03
C LYS A 130 -20.22 -3.91 -38.36
N SER A 131 -20.11 -5.20 -38.64
CA SER A 131 -20.66 -5.87 -39.83
C SER A 131 -21.89 -6.74 -39.54
N SER A 132 -22.47 -6.65 -38.34
CA SER A 132 -23.75 -7.26 -37.97
C SER A 132 -24.77 -6.20 -37.61
#